data_AF-A0A9N9DHK5-F1
#
_entry.id   AF-A0A9N9DHK5-F1
#
_cell.length_a   1.000
_cell.length_b   1.000
_cell.length_c   1.000
_cell.angle_alpha   90.00
_cell.angle_beta   90.00
_cell.angle_gamma   90.00
#
_symmetry.space_group_name_H-M   'P 1'
#
loop_
_entity.id
_entity.type
_entity.pdbx_description
1 polymer ?
#
loop_
_entity_poly.entity_id
_entity_poly.type
_entity_poly.pdbx_seq_one_letter_code
_entity_poly.pdbx_strand_id
1 'polypeptide(L)'
;EGGNIISISSISLPFINALIYPRDFNSFCQESDLNSYIHMVDMLIQGTFNCLQMDRSQWLFMARNFIKSQEDLSRPSWMCWVNKHLLIHGEELPENIDWEVGIQRIFDKIHWKDIYYSQLPFKFIYISRGSKLRWYAFDPLRNKITKVTQDFDMDKTLDRLQIIRTVINIYSVLDSIKRNWSKYMIDKPTYPLYLSYNRDGNTTIEFMGNFVRKSLLTQRIQRFDFENLRELYSGTSHIKNLVHCVDLEGKLAHPTLTRDGICLIFLHPVGHYHYPRSEVEIKSAIKTILQVLGDMHQANWTHRDIYWGNILRQDNGEWLVIDLELGGPINEILQITLWNRWPEEAVIGKPYLACYDIYQVGRLLEDLKDSSQWYYYSDQFIHFKNFLLDAAKNNFTAEMALQHEWLNG
;
A
#
# COMPACT_ATOMS: atom_id res chain seq x y z
N GLU A 1 -13.21 31.81 -47.17
CA GLU A 1 -13.50 32.16 -45.76
C GLU A 1 -13.74 30.87 -44.99
N GLY A 2 -13.21 30.77 -43.77
CA GLY A 2 -13.46 29.63 -42.88
C GLY A 2 -12.36 28.56 -42.84
N GLY A 3 -11.09 28.96 -42.75
CA GLY A 3 -10.04 28.03 -42.29
C GLY A 3 -10.27 27.71 -40.82
N ASN A 4 -10.52 26.45 -40.51
CA ASN A 4 -10.56 25.94 -39.14
C ASN A 4 -9.20 26.23 -38.48
N ILE A 5 -9.17 27.26 -37.64
CA ILE A 5 -8.09 27.50 -36.70
C ILE A 5 -8.12 26.31 -35.74
N ILE A 6 -7.18 25.39 -35.93
CA ILE A 6 -6.82 24.42 -34.90
C ILE A 6 -6.48 25.26 -33.67
N SER A 7 -7.29 25.14 -32.62
CA SER A 7 -7.04 25.75 -31.33
C SER A 7 -5.63 25.36 -30.89
N ILE A 8 -4.66 26.26 -31.07
CA ILE A 8 -3.33 26.15 -30.48
C ILE A 8 -3.57 26.11 -28.98
N SER A 9 -3.35 24.94 -28.37
CA SER A 9 -3.49 24.75 -26.93
C SER A 9 -2.60 25.78 -26.23
N SER A 10 -3.24 26.74 -25.57
CA SER A 10 -2.52 27.78 -24.86
C SER A 10 -1.68 27.13 -23.77
N ILE A 11 -0.36 27.27 -23.85
CA ILE A 11 0.55 27.07 -22.71
C ILE A 11 -0.09 27.78 -21.52
N SER A 12 -0.30 27.06 -20.41
CA SER A 12 -1.07 27.62 -19.30
C SER A 12 -0.44 28.92 -18.81
N LEU A 13 -1.26 29.95 -18.55
CA LEU A 13 -0.77 31.23 -18.02
C LEU A 13 0.09 31.06 -16.74
N PRO A 14 -0.24 30.13 -15.82
CA PRO A 14 0.65 29.78 -14.70
C PRO A 14 2.04 29.28 -15.12
N PHE A 15 2.14 28.48 -16.20
CA PHE A 15 3.43 28.03 -16.73
C PHE A 15 4.26 29.19 -17.30
N ILE A 16 3.63 30.09 -18.04
CA ILE A 16 4.28 31.30 -18.56
C ILE A 16 4.71 32.19 -17.38
N ASN A 17 3.89 32.32 -16.35
CA ASN A 17 4.21 33.09 -15.14
C ASN A 17 5.43 32.53 -14.40
N ALA A 18 5.55 31.21 -14.28
CA ALA A 18 6.71 30.58 -13.67
C ALA A 18 8.00 30.80 -14.47
N LEU A 19 7.93 31.01 -15.78
CA LEU A 19 9.07 31.36 -16.63
C LEU A 19 9.53 32.82 -16.51
N ILE A 20 8.64 33.73 -16.07
CA ILE A 20 8.89 35.18 -16.03
C ILE A 20 9.01 35.76 -14.61
N TYR A 21 8.94 34.94 -13.56
CA TYR A 21 9.19 35.34 -12.17
C TYR A 21 10.65 35.82 -11.93
N PRO A 22 10.93 36.80 -11.05
CA PRO A 22 10.00 37.76 -10.51
C PRO A 22 9.73 38.85 -11.55
N ARG A 23 8.49 39.35 -11.63
CA ARG A 23 8.28 40.69 -12.20
C ARG A 23 8.96 41.69 -11.28
N ASP A 24 9.72 42.60 -11.87
CA ASP A 24 10.54 43.67 -11.27
C ASP A 24 10.21 44.13 -9.83
N PHE A 25 11.29 44.15 -9.02
CA PHE A 25 11.63 44.96 -7.84
C PHE A 25 10.56 45.37 -6.79
N ASN A 26 10.94 45.14 -5.51
CA ASN A 26 10.39 45.70 -4.25
C ASN A 26 9.19 45.00 -3.60
N SER A 27 9.36 43.77 -3.12
CA SER A 27 8.42 43.21 -2.13
C SER A 27 9.14 42.21 -1.22
N PHE A 28 9.51 42.66 -0.01
CA PHE A 28 9.99 41.83 1.09
C PHE A 28 8.79 41.14 1.77
N CYS A 29 8.61 39.82 1.59
CA CYS A 29 7.70 39.00 2.39
C CYS A 29 8.24 37.56 2.49
N GLN A 30 9.07 37.29 3.50
CA GLN A 30 9.82 36.03 3.66
C GLN A 30 8.94 34.77 3.93
N GLU A 31 7.69 34.91 4.36
CA GLU A 31 6.75 33.76 4.49
C GLU A 31 5.96 33.49 3.20
N SER A 32 5.97 34.41 2.22
CA SER A 32 5.33 34.20 0.91
C SER A 32 6.22 33.48 -0.12
N ASP A 33 7.52 33.38 0.18
CA ASP A 33 8.51 32.90 -0.78
C ASP A 33 8.51 31.37 -0.95
N LEU A 34 8.33 30.59 0.13
CA LEU A 34 8.29 29.12 0.03
C LEU A 34 7.08 28.65 -0.78
N ASN A 35 5.89 29.23 -0.54
CA ASN A 35 4.69 28.94 -1.34
C ASN A 35 4.90 29.35 -2.80
N SER A 36 5.58 30.47 -3.05
CA SER A 36 5.95 30.91 -4.40
C SER A 36 6.86 29.89 -5.11
N TYR A 37 7.87 29.36 -4.42
CA TYR A 37 8.78 28.37 -5.00
C TYR A 37 8.14 26.99 -5.18
N ILE A 38 7.27 26.54 -4.27
CA ILE A 38 6.47 25.32 -4.47
C ILE A 38 5.65 25.47 -5.76
N HIS A 39 4.92 26.58 -5.91
CA HIS A 39 4.16 26.86 -7.13
C HIS A 39 5.06 26.90 -8.39
N MET A 40 6.27 27.45 -8.31
CA MET A 40 7.22 27.40 -9.42
C MET A 40 7.63 25.96 -9.75
N VAL A 41 7.86 25.10 -8.75
CA VAL A 41 8.14 23.68 -8.96
C VAL A 41 6.98 22.97 -9.66
N ASP A 42 5.71 23.21 -9.26
CA ASP A 42 4.52 22.67 -9.96
C ASP A 42 4.56 23.06 -11.42
N MET A 43 4.77 24.34 -11.69
CA MET A 43 4.68 24.85 -13.05
C MET A 43 5.82 24.30 -13.91
N LEU A 44 7.06 24.33 -13.41
CA LEU A 44 8.22 23.88 -14.17
C LEU A 44 8.25 22.36 -14.35
N ILE A 45 7.79 21.57 -13.37
CA ILE A 45 7.78 20.10 -13.46
C ILE A 45 6.44 19.59 -13.98
N GLN A 46 5.36 19.73 -13.18
CA GLN A 46 4.05 19.20 -13.51
C GLN A 46 3.44 19.91 -14.73
N GLY A 47 3.63 21.23 -14.87
CA GLY A 47 3.22 21.97 -16.07
C GLY A 47 3.91 21.46 -17.33
N THR A 48 5.22 21.22 -17.29
CA THR A 48 5.95 20.61 -18.42
C THR A 48 5.43 19.21 -18.75
N PHE A 49 5.27 18.33 -17.74
CA PHE A 49 4.74 16.98 -17.96
C PHE A 49 3.31 17.00 -18.52
N ASN A 50 2.47 17.94 -18.09
CA ASN A 50 1.13 18.10 -18.62
C ASN A 50 1.19 18.49 -20.10
N CYS A 51 1.98 19.50 -20.47
CA CYS A 51 2.16 19.90 -21.88
C CYS A 51 2.62 18.73 -22.77
N LEU A 52 3.55 17.90 -22.29
CA LEU A 52 4.08 16.76 -23.05
C LEU A 52 3.07 15.60 -23.23
N GLN A 53 2.03 15.55 -22.42
CA GLN A 53 0.98 14.52 -22.48
C GLN A 53 -0.29 14.97 -23.21
N MET A 54 -0.47 16.27 -23.46
CA MET A 54 -1.68 16.78 -24.15
C MET A 54 -1.85 16.16 -25.55
N ASP A 55 -0.74 15.81 -26.21
CA ASP A 55 -0.75 15.19 -27.54
C ASP A 55 -0.69 13.64 -27.51
N ARG A 56 -0.48 13.03 -26.33
CA ARG A 56 -0.22 11.59 -26.18
C ARG A 56 -0.89 11.08 -24.90
N SER A 57 -2.16 10.67 -25.01
CA SER A 57 -2.96 9.94 -24.02
C SER A 57 -2.46 9.98 -22.57
N GLN A 58 -3.09 10.78 -21.69
CA GLN A 58 -2.68 10.95 -20.29
C GLN A 58 -2.30 9.62 -19.61
N TRP A 59 -1.04 9.50 -19.22
CA TRP A 59 -0.45 8.25 -18.72
C TRP A 59 0.46 8.44 -17.50
N LEU A 60 0.85 9.68 -17.20
CA LEU A 60 1.40 10.06 -15.91
C LEU A 60 0.25 10.50 -15.01
N PHE A 61 0.20 9.95 -13.81
CA PHE A 61 -0.61 10.48 -12.73
C PHE A 61 0.32 11.26 -11.80
N MET A 62 -0.07 12.45 -11.36
CA MET A 62 0.75 13.31 -10.50
C MET A 62 -0.10 13.85 -9.36
N ALA A 63 0.46 13.91 -8.16
CA ALA A 63 -0.23 14.43 -6.98
C ALA A 63 0.74 15.08 -5.99
N ARG A 64 0.19 16.02 -5.21
CA ARG A 64 0.86 16.62 -4.06
C ARG A 64 0.37 16.01 -2.77
N ASN A 65 1.27 15.88 -1.82
CA ASN A 65 0.94 15.57 -0.45
C ASN A 65 0.70 16.86 0.32
N PHE A 66 -0.47 16.97 0.95
CA PHE A 66 -0.82 18.09 1.80
C PHE A 66 -0.76 17.62 3.24
N ILE A 67 0.23 18.12 3.99
CA ILE A 67 0.45 17.71 5.38
C ILE A 67 -0.70 18.23 6.24
N LYS A 68 -1.55 17.32 6.71
CA LYS A 68 -2.64 17.60 7.66
C LYS A 68 -2.50 16.78 8.94
N SER A 69 -1.64 15.77 8.91
CA SER A 69 -1.48 14.76 9.94
C SER A 69 -0.02 14.31 10.02
N GLN A 70 0.37 13.66 11.11
CA GLN A 70 1.75 13.19 11.30
C GLN A 70 2.11 12.11 10.26
N GLU A 71 1.12 11.30 9.90
CA GLU A 71 1.17 10.29 8.85
C GLU A 71 1.63 10.88 7.51
N ASP A 72 1.15 12.07 7.17
CA ASP A 72 1.48 12.71 5.89
C ASP A 72 2.97 13.02 5.78
N LEU A 73 3.71 13.13 6.88
CA LEU A 73 5.16 13.33 6.86
C LEU A 73 5.91 12.13 6.29
N SER A 74 5.32 10.93 6.33
CA SER A 74 5.86 9.72 5.71
C SER A 74 5.76 9.73 4.19
N ARG A 75 4.95 10.63 3.61
CA ARG A 75 4.72 10.72 2.16
C ARG A 75 5.65 11.75 1.54
N PRO A 76 6.05 11.56 0.27
CA PRO A 76 6.77 12.58 -0.45
C PRO A 76 5.90 13.82 -0.72
N SER A 77 6.51 15.01 -0.75
CA SER A 77 5.78 16.27 -1.03
C SER A 77 5.09 16.27 -2.39
N TRP A 78 5.74 15.66 -3.39
CA TRP A 78 5.21 15.51 -4.75
C TRP A 78 5.49 14.12 -5.28
N MET A 79 4.57 13.57 -6.07
CA MET A 79 4.61 12.20 -6.54
C MET A 79 4.14 12.11 -7.99
N CYS A 80 4.80 11.25 -8.78
CA CYS A 80 4.39 10.91 -10.14
C CYS A 80 4.43 9.40 -10.36
N TRP A 81 3.31 8.88 -10.86
CA TRP A 81 3.14 7.47 -11.16
C TRP A 81 3.07 7.22 -12.66
N VAL A 82 3.70 6.12 -13.08
CA VAL A 82 3.57 5.53 -14.42
C VAL A 82 2.97 4.15 -14.24
N ASN A 83 1.86 3.85 -14.91
CA ASN A 83 1.18 2.55 -14.80
C ASN A 83 0.96 2.11 -13.32
N LYS A 84 0.59 3.04 -12.43
CA LYS A 84 0.44 2.82 -10.98
C LYS A 84 1.74 2.55 -10.19
N HIS A 85 2.89 2.96 -10.71
CA HIS A 85 4.19 2.80 -10.03
C HIS A 85 4.83 4.15 -9.80
N LEU A 86 5.25 4.43 -8.56
CA LEU A 86 5.82 5.72 -8.18
C LEU A 86 7.25 5.88 -8.73
N LEU A 87 7.39 6.43 -9.94
CA LEU A 87 8.69 6.56 -10.62
C LEU A 87 9.39 7.90 -10.36
N ILE A 88 8.64 8.89 -9.88
CA ILE A 88 9.23 10.15 -9.41
C ILE A 88 8.61 10.53 -8.08
N HIS A 89 9.45 10.99 -7.16
CA HIS A 89 8.96 11.75 -6.02
C HIS A 89 9.87 12.94 -5.71
N GLY A 90 9.30 13.95 -5.07
CA GLY A 90 9.96 15.20 -4.73
C GLY A 90 9.91 15.46 -3.23
N GLU A 91 11.00 16.01 -2.70
CA GLU A 91 11.05 16.58 -1.36
C GLU A 91 11.26 18.09 -1.44
N GLU A 92 10.43 18.82 -0.69
CA GLU A 92 10.45 20.27 -0.58
C GLU A 92 10.86 20.64 0.84
N LEU A 93 11.95 21.41 0.94
CA LEU A 93 12.57 21.77 2.21
C LEU A 93 12.58 23.29 2.39
N PRO A 94 12.58 23.77 3.64
CA PRO A 94 12.95 25.15 3.93
C PRO A 94 14.36 25.48 3.40
N GLU A 95 14.59 26.73 2.99
CA GLU A 95 15.83 27.18 2.34
C GLU A 95 17.10 26.92 3.16
N ASN A 96 16.99 27.02 4.48
CA ASN A 96 18.09 26.85 5.43
C ASN A 96 18.47 25.39 5.70
N ILE A 97 17.77 24.40 5.13
CA ILE A 97 18.03 22.98 5.34
C ILE A 97 19.12 22.48 4.39
N ASP A 98 20.06 21.70 4.92
CA ASP A 98 21.14 21.12 4.12
C ASP A 98 20.64 20.04 3.13
N TRP A 99 21.35 19.89 2.00
CA TRP A 99 21.03 18.87 1.01
C TRP A 99 21.09 17.46 1.58
N GLU A 100 22.02 17.17 2.50
CA GLU A 100 22.16 15.85 3.11
C GLU A 100 20.94 15.47 3.95
N VAL A 101 20.33 16.44 4.62
CA VAL A 101 19.05 16.23 5.33
C VAL A 101 17.94 15.86 4.34
N GLY A 102 17.92 16.52 3.18
CA GLY A 102 16.99 16.18 2.09
C GLY A 102 17.20 14.78 1.53
N ILE A 103 18.46 14.41 1.31
CA ILE A 103 18.85 13.08 0.83
C ILE A 103 18.42 12.00 1.84
N GLN A 104 18.62 12.25 3.14
CA GLN A 104 18.17 11.34 4.19
C GLN A 104 16.64 11.19 4.20
N ARG A 105 15.89 12.30 4.15
CA ARG A 105 14.41 12.27 4.07
C ARG A 105 13.90 11.51 2.86
N ILE A 106 14.58 11.63 1.72
CA ILE A 106 14.26 10.83 0.55
C ILE A 106 14.48 9.36 0.86
N PHE A 107 15.68 8.99 1.33
CA PHE A 107 16.03 7.61 1.65
C PHE A 107 15.01 6.96 2.58
N ASP A 108 14.57 7.66 3.63
CA ASP A 108 13.57 7.19 4.58
C ASP A 108 12.21 6.89 3.91
N LYS A 109 11.90 7.59 2.81
CA LYS A 109 10.68 7.44 2.00
C LYS A 109 10.87 6.54 0.77
N ILE A 110 12.07 5.98 0.56
CA ILE A 110 12.32 4.99 -0.48
C ILE A 110 12.00 3.61 0.08
N HIS A 111 10.81 3.12 -0.23
CA HIS A 111 10.40 1.75 0.09
C HIS A 111 10.62 0.83 -1.10
N TRP A 112 11.88 0.59 -1.46
CA TRP A 112 12.21 -0.29 -2.59
C TRP A 112 11.98 -1.75 -2.23
N LYS A 113 10.83 -2.30 -2.65
CA LYS A 113 10.45 -3.71 -2.48
C LYS A 113 9.97 -4.26 -3.81
N ASP A 114 10.14 -5.57 -4.03
CA ASP A 114 9.71 -6.24 -5.26
C ASP A 114 8.24 -6.01 -5.54
N ILE A 115 7.41 -6.01 -4.50
CA ILE A 115 5.98 -5.72 -4.61
C ILE A 115 5.72 -4.36 -5.27
N TYR A 116 6.53 -3.32 -5.01
CA TYR A 116 6.27 -1.96 -5.51
C TYR A 116 7.04 -1.59 -6.78
N TYR A 117 8.16 -2.27 -7.03
CA TYR A 117 9.09 -1.84 -8.07
C TYR A 117 9.61 -2.96 -9.00
N SER A 118 9.47 -4.24 -8.62
CA SER A 118 9.99 -5.40 -9.38
C SER A 118 11.39 -5.11 -9.96
N GLN A 119 11.54 -5.18 -11.28
CA GLN A 119 12.81 -5.04 -12.00
C GLN A 119 13.08 -3.61 -12.52
N LEU A 120 12.41 -2.59 -11.99
CA LEU A 120 12.68 -1.21 -12.41
C LEU A 120 14.15 -0.84 -12.12
N PRO A 121 14.86 -0.21 -13.07
CA PRO A 121 16.30 -0.01 -12.94
C PRO A 121 16.66 1.14 -11.99
N PHE A 122 15.78 2.12 -11.82
CA PHE A 122 15.95 3.28 -10.95
C PHE A 122 14.62 4.03 -10.82
N LYS A 123 14.59 5.02 -9.91
CA LYS A 123 13.56 6.07 -9.90
C LYS A 123 14.20 7.45 -9.86
N PHE A 124 13.53 8.46 -10.39
CA PHE A 124 13.99 9.84 -10.31
C PHE A 124 13.49 10.50 -9.04
N ILE A 125 14.29 11.42 -8.53
CA ILE A 125 13.96 12.20 -7.34
C ILE A 125 14.37 13.64 -7.56
N TYR A 126 13.62 14.60 -7.03
CA TYR A 126 14.12 15.96 -6.89
C TYR A 126 14.08 16.40 -5.43
N ILE A 127 15.01 17.29 -5.08
CA ILE A 127 14.96 18.07 -3.85
C ILE A 127 14.88 19.52 -4.25
N SER A 128 13.99 20.27 -3.60
CA SER A 128 14.01 21.73 -3.64
C SER A 128 14.17 22.32 -2.25
N ARG A 129 14.89 23.43 -2.15
CA ARG A 129 15.06 24.22 -0.93
C ARG A 129 15.12 25.71 -1.28
N GLY A 130 14.14 26.49 -0.82
CA GLY A 130 13.98 27.88 -1.28
C GLY A 130 13.96 27.95 -2.82
N SER A 131 14.79 28.83 -3.40
CA SER A 131 14.93 28.96 -4.86
C SER A 131 15.72 27.83 -5.53
N LYS A 132 16.37 26.93 -4.78
CA LYS A 132 17.25 25.91 -5.36
C LYS A 132 16.51 24.61 -5.66
N LEU A 133 16.83 24.00 -6.79
CA LEU A 133 16.32 22.68 -7.19
C LEU A 133 17.43 21.79 -7.74
N ARG A 134 17.40 20.50 -7.38
CA ARG A 134 18.38 19.51 -7.87
C ARG A 134 17.72 18.15 -8.09
N TRP A 135 18.08 17.48 -9.18
CA TRP A 135 17.63 16.14 -9.51
C TRP A 135 18.65 15.07 -9.13
N TYR A 136 18.11 13.92 -8.77
CA TYR A 136 18.83 12.71 -8.43
C TYR A 136 18.19 11.49 -9.09
N ALA A 137 18.94 10.40 -9.16
CA ALA A 137 18.43 9.07 -9.46
C ALA A 137 18.78 8.12 -8.31
N PHE A 138 17.82 7.30 -7.90
CA PHE A 138 18.05 6.21 -6.95
C PHE A 138 18.31 4.92 -7.72
N ASP A 139 19.48 4.34 -7.49
CA ASP A 139 19.88 3.02 -7.98
C ASP A 139 19.59 1.96 -6.89
N PRO A 140 18.62 1.06 -7.10
CA PRO A 140 18.25 0.05 -6.13
C PRO A 140 19.31 -1.05 -5.97
N LEU A 141 20.09 -1.36 -7.02
CA LEU A 141 21.12 -2.40 -6.96
C LEU A 141 22.29 -1.98 -6.08
N ARG A 142 22.60 -0.68 -6.09
CA ARG A 142 23.66 -0.09 -5.25
C ARG A 142 23.13 0.53 -3.97
N ASN A 143 21.80 0.54 -3.79
CA ASN A 143 21.09 1.28 -2.75
C ASN A 143 21.64 2.73 -2.59
N LYS A 144 21.76 3.45 -3.72
CA LYS A 144 22.50 4.72 -3.79
C LYS A 144 21.71 5.81 -4.52
N ILE A 145 21.66 6.98 -3.91
CA ILE A 145 21.18 8.21 -4.55
C ILE A 145 22.36 8.90 -5.23
N THR A 146 22.24 9.20 -6.52
CA THR A 146 23.28 9.88 -7.32
C THR A 146 22.73 11.17 -7.90
N LYS A 147 23.47 12.27 -7.72
CA LYS A 147 23.16 13.58 -8.32
C LYS A 147 23.25 13.47 -9.84
N VAL A 148 22.19 13.87 -10.56
CA VAL A 148 22.13 13.80 -12.04
C VAL A 148 22.10 15.18 -12.71
N THR A 149 21.90 16.25 -11.95
CA THR A 149 21.97 17.64 -12.44
C THR A 149 22.83 18.50 -11.54
N GLN A 150 23.22 19.67 -12.02
CA GLN A 150 23.71 20.76 -11.18
C GLN A 150 22.59 21.36 -10.31
N ASP A 151 22.94 22.36 -9.51
CA ASP A 151 22.00 23.11 -8.68
C ASP A 151 21.37 24.19 -9.55
N PHE A 152 20.07 24.09 -9.78
CA PHE A 152 19.32 25.11 -10.48
C PHE A 152 18.86 26.17 -9.49
N ASP A 153 18.87 27.42 -9.93
CA ASP A 153 18.35 28.57 -9.22
C ASP A 153 17.08 29.09 -9.90
N MET A 154 15.92 28.88 -9.29
CA MET A 154 14.62 29.25 -9.86
C MET A 154 14.46 30.77 -10.01
N ASP A 155 15.28 31.59 -9.34
CA ASP A 155 15.32 33.04 -9.55
C ASP A 155 15.97 33.41 -10.90
N LYS A 156 16.68 32.47 -11.54
CA LYS A 156 17.35 32.68 -12.83
C LYS A 156 16.54 32.07 -13.96
N THR A 157 16.19 32.89 -14.94
CA THR A 157 15.48 32.45 -16.16
C THR A 157 16.18 31.32 -16.90
N LEU A 158 17.52 31.37 -17.01
CA LEU A 158 18.28 30.32 -17.69
C LEU A 158 18.18 28.98 -16.96
N ASP A 159 18.21 28.97 -15.63
CA ASP A 159 18.11 27.74 -14.86
C ASP A 159 16.69 27.16 -14.92
N ARG A 160 15.65 28.00 -14.95
CA ARG A 160 14.27 27.54 -15.19
C ARG A 160 14.10 26.86 -16.55
N LEU A 161 14.72 27.40 -17.60
CA LEU A 161 14.75 26.75 -18.91
C LEU A 161 15.51 25.41 -18.88
N GLN A 162 16.58 25.33 -18.09
CA GLN A 162 17.32 24.08 -17.87
C GLN A 162 16.50 23.05 -17.06
N ILE A 163 15.68 23.49 -16.09
CA ILE A 163 14.73 22.62 -15.38
C ILE A 163 13.73 22.03 -16.39
N ILE A 164 13.12 22.85 -17.24
CA ILE A 164 12.18 22.38 -18.28
C ILE A 164 12.86 21.37 -19.21
N ARG A 165 14.08 21.68 -19.69
CA ARG A 165 14.87 20.76 -20.52
C ARG A 165 15.13 19.43 -19.79
N THR A 166 15.44 19.48 -18.50
CA THR A 166 15.66 18.28 -17.68
C THR A 166 14.38 17.46 -17.57
N VAL A 167 13.24 18.10 -17.33
CA VAL A 167 11.92 17.43 -17.24
C VAL A 167 11.54 16.78 -18.58
N ILE A 168 11.83 17.42 -19.72
CA ILE A 168 11.65 16.83 -21.06
C ILE A 168 12.52 15.57 -21.25
N ASN A 169 13.77 15.61 -20.79
CA ASN A 169 14.65 14.45 -20.84
C ASN A 169 14.14 13.30 -19.95
N ILE A 170 13.71 13.62 -18.73
CA ILE A 170 13.10 12.66 -17.80
C ILE A 170 11.83 12.05 -18.43
N TYR A 171 10.96 12.87 -19.03
CA TYR A 171 9.77 12.39 -19.72
C TYR A 171 10.13 11.38 -20.83
N SER A 172 11.17 11.66 -21.61
CA SER A 172 11.66 10.74 -22.65
C SER A 172 12.15 9.40 -22.09
N VAL A 173 12.78 9.41 -20.91
CA VAL A 173 13.17 8.20 -20.19
C VAL A 173 11.94 7.44 -19.69
N LEU A 174 10.98 8.13 -19.06
CA LEU A 174 9.74 7.51 -18.59
C LEU A 174 8.94 6.89 -19.75
N ASP A 175 8.88 7.56 -20.89
CA ASP A 175 8.21 7.08 -22.11
C ASP A 175 8.91 5.82 -22.66
N SER A 176 10.24 5.75 -22.56
CA SER A 176 11.00 4.54 -22.87
C SER A 176 10.69 3.38 -21.91
N ILE A 177 10.58 3.65 -20.60
CA ILE A 177 10.18 2.66 -19.59
C ILE A 177 8.77 2.16 -19.88
N LYS A 178 7.82 3.06 -20.14
CA LYS A 178 6.42 2.73 -20.49
C LYS A 178 6.34 1.86 -21.74
N ARG A 179 7.06 2.21 -22.81
CA ARG A 179 7.09 1.39 -24.04
C ARG A 179 7.65 -0.02 -23.83
N ASN A 180 8.54 -0.18 -22.85
CA ASN A 180 9.17 -1.45 -22.50
C ASN A 180 8.57 -2.06 -21.22
N TRP A 181 7.35 -1.69 -20.84
CA TRP A 181 6.77 -2.04 -19.53
C TRP A 181 6.79 -3.54 -19.22
N SER A 182 6.60 -4.39 -20.23
CA SER A 182 6.63 -5.85 -20.06
C SER A 182 7.96 -6.39 -19.51
N LYS A 183 9.07 -5.67 -19.68
CA LYS A 183 10.38 -6.03 -19.10
C LYS A 183 10.50 -5.68 -17.62
N TYR A 184 9.67 -4.76 -17.13
CA TYR A 184 9.71 -4.23 -15.77
C TYR A 184 8.46 -4.59 -14.97
N MET A 185 7.57 -5.41 -15.54
CA MET A 185 6.26 -5.65 -14.99
C MET A 185 6.36 -6.25 -13.60
N ILE A 186 5.46 -5.81 -12.72
CA ILE A 186 5.29 -6.43 -11.42
C ILE A 186 4.34 -7.62 -11.60
N ASP A 187 4.88 -8.82 -11.40
CA ASP A 187 4.10 -10.07 -11.44
C ASP A 187 3.30 -10.31 -10.14
N LYS A 188 3.55 -9.48 -9.12
CA LYS A 188 2.88 -9.51 -7.82
C LYS A 188 1.69 -8.53 -7.80
N PRO A 189 0.45 -8.98 -7.55
CA PRO A 189 -0.69 -8.09 -7.44
C PRO A 189 -0.58 -7.27 -6.14
N THR A 190 -0.13 -6.03 -6.26
CA THR A 190 -0.20 -5.04 -5.18
C THR A 190 -0.74 -3.70 -5.68
N TYR A 191 -1.01 -2.82 -4.74
CA TYR A 191 -1.47 -1.47 -5.02
C TYR A 191 -0.32 -0.46 -5.04
N PRO A 192 -0.45 0.61 -5.85
CA PRO A 192 0.47 1.75 -5.86
C PRO A 192 0.77 2.30 -4.46
N LEU A 193 2.04 2.62 -4.22
CA LEU A 193 2.44 3.42 -3.06
C LEU A 193 1.71 4.77 -3.07
N TYR A 194 1.18 5.15 -1.91
CA TYR A 194 0.56 6.45 -1.63
C TYR A 194 -0.69 6.80 -2.44
N LEU A 195 -1.27 5.83 -3.14
CA LEU A 195 -2.60 5.96 -3.73
C LEU A 195 -3.60 5.18 -2.88
N SER A 196 -4.60 5.90 -2.39
CA SER A 196 -5.72 5.31 -1.68
C SER A 196 -6.70 4.70 -2.66
N TYR A 197 -7.27 3.54 -2.32
CA TYR A 197 -8.45 3.00 -3.01
C TYR A 197 -9.53 2.63 -2.00
N ASN A 198 -10.78 2.75 -2.44
CA ASN A 198 -11.95 2.40 -1.64
C ASN A 198 -12.40 0.99 -2.04
N ARG A 199 -12.48 0.06 -1.07
CA ARG A 199 -12.79 -1.36 -1.33
C ARG A 199 -14.29 -1.62 -1.46
N ASP A 200 -15.11 -0.95 -0.66
CA ASP A 200 -16.52 -1.33 -0.41
C ASP A 200 -17.42 -0.14 0.01
N GLY A 201 -16.93 1.09 -0.14
CA GLY A 201 -17.60 2.32 0.29
C GLY A 201 -17.32 2.72 1.75
N ASN A 202 -16.73 1.81 2.55
CA ASN A 202 -16.53 1.97 3.99
C ASN A 202 -15.06 1.89 4.41
N THR A 203 -14.25 1.17 3.62
CA THR A 203 -12.85 0.89 3.89
C THR A 203 -11.97 1.55 2.83
N THR A 204 -11.07 2.41 3.28
CA THR A 204 -9.99 2.96 2.45
C THR A 204 -8.68 2.29 2.80
N ILE A 205 -7.94 1.84 1.79
CA ILE A 205 -6.63 1.20 1.93
C ILE A 205 -5.59 2.04 1.20
N GLU A 206 -4.47 2.32 1.86
CA GLU A 206 -3.31 2.99 1.29
C GLU A 206 -2.02 2.29 1.71
N PHE A 207 -1.16 1.98 0.74
CA PHE A 207 0.16 1.43 1.01
C PHE A 207 1.15 2.56 1.27
N MET A 208 1.76 2.55 2.45
CA MET A 208 2.68 3.58 2.94
C MET A 208 4.13 3.06 2.96
N GLY A 209 4.43 2.04 2.17
CA GLY A 209 5.75 1.44 2.06
C GLY A 209 6.05 0.34 3.06
N ASN A 210 6.23 0.72 4.33
CA ASN A 210 6.51 -0.25 5.40
C ASN A 210 5.25 -0.75 6.10
N PHE A 211 4.15 -0.02 6.01
CA PHE A 211 2.87 -0.40 6.58
C PHE A 211 1.74 -0.10 5.59
N VAL A 212 0.55 -0.64 5.86
CA VAL A 212 -0.69 -0.32 5.15
C VAL A 212 -1.58 0.48 6.08
N ARG A 213 -2.02 1.67 5.65
CA ARG A 213 -3.06 2.41 6.36
C ARG A 213 -4.42 1.90 5.92
N LYS A 214 -5.18 1.34 6.85
CA LYS A 214 -6.59 0.99 6.70
C LYS A 214 -7.43 2.00 7.49
N SER A 215 -8.43 2.56 6.82
CA SER A 215 -9.33 3.55 7.40
C SER A 215 -10.77 3.07 7.26
N LEU A 216 -11.45 2.90 8.38
CA LEU A 216 -12.80 2.34 8.48
C LEU A 216 -13.79 3.44 8.88
N LEU A 217 -14.80 3.67 8.05
CA LEU A 217 -15.93 4.55 8.35
C LEU A 217 -16.89 3.84 9.31
N THR A 218 -16.65 3.99 10.61
CA THR A 218 -17.35 3.21 11.66
C THR A 218 -18.87 3.37 11.62
N GLN A 219 -19.36 4.56 11.27
CA GLN A 219 -20.80 4.87 11.15
C GLN A 219 -21.52 4.05 10.07
N ARG A 220 -20.78 3.51 9.09
CA ARG A 220 -21.33 2.69 8.01
C ARG A 220 -21.14 1.19 8.23
N ILE A 221 -20.40 0.82 9.28
CA ILE A 221 -20.16 -0.58 9.64
C ILE A 221 -21.19 -0.96 10.69
N GLN A 222 -22.07 -1.90 10.34
CA GLN A 222 -23.09 -2.37 11.26
C GLN A 222 -22.43 -3.02 12.48
N ARG A 223 -22.78 -2.53 13.68
CA ARG A 223 -22.29 -3.05 14.97
C ARG A 223 -20.75 -3.02 15.11
N PHE A 224 -20.12 -1.96 14.60
CA PHE A 224 -18.71 -1.73 14.86
C PHE A 224 -18.47 -1.55 16.36
N ASP A 225 -17.63 -2.42 16.94
CA ASP A 225 -17.18 -2.33 18.32
C ASP A 225 -15.68 -2.00 18.35
N PHE A 226 -15.38 -0.73 18.62
CA PHE A 226 -14.00 -0.24 18.68
C PHE A 226 -13.21 -0.85 19.84
N GLU A 227 -13.85 -1.04 21.00
CA GLU A 227 -13.17 -1.51 22.20
C GLU A 227 -12.79 -2.98 22.05
N ASN A 228 -13.72 -3.81 21.54
CA ASN A 228 -13.42 -5.20 21.19
C ASN A 228 -12.29 -5.30 20.15
N LEU A 229 -12.31 -4.46 19.11
CA LEU A 229 -11.24 -4.44 18.11
C LEU A 229 -9.88 -4.08 18.74
N ARG A 230 -9.85 -3.06 19.60
CA ARG A 230 -8.63 -2.63 20.30
C ARG A 230 -8.10 -3.73 21.22
N GLU A 231 -8.98 -4.40 21.95
CA GLU A 231 -8.63 -5.53 22.82
C GLU A 231 -8.12 -6.72 22.03
N LEU A 232 -8.75 -7.06 20.90
CA LEU A 232 -8.31 -8.13 20.00
C LEU A 232 -6.89 -7.87 19.49
N TYR A 233 -6.61 -6.69 18.92
CA TYR A 233 -5.27 -6.33 18.44
C TYR A 233 -4.22 -6.38 19.55
N SER A 234 -4.61 -6.03 20.78
CA SER A 234 -3.70 -6.06 21.94
C SER A 234 -3.47 -7.47 22.46
N GLY A 235 -4.52 -8.28 22.54
CA GLY A 235 -4.48 -9.66 23.04
C GLY A 235 -3.77 -10.62 22.09
N THR A 236 -3.67 -10.27 20.81
CA THR A 236 -3.03 -11.11 19.78
C THR A 236 -1.67 -10.60 19.32
N SER A 237 -1.18 -9.47 19.84
CA SER A 237 0.04 -8.78 19.34
C SER A 237 1.34 -9.60 19.36
N HIS A 238 1.37 -10.73 20.05
CA HIS A 238 2.52 -11.62 20.18
C HIS A 238 2.51 -12.76 19.15
N ILE A 239 1.42 -12.91 18.39
CA ILE A 239 1.22 -14.02 17.47
C ILE A 239 2.03 -13.79 16.18
N LYS A 240 2.93 -14.73 15.88
CA LYS A 240 3.74 -14.68 14.66
C LYS A 240 2.84 -14.91 13.43
N ASN A 241 3.17 -14.29 12.31
CA ASN A 241 2.46 -14.42 11.03
C ASN A 241 1.01 -13.87 11.03
N LEU A 242 0.56 -13.25 12.12
CA LEU A 242 -0.63 -12.41 12.15
C LEU A 242 -0.22 -10.93 11.94
N VAL A 243 -0.86 -10.25 11.00
CA VAL A 243 -0.58 -8.84 10.74
C VAL A 243 -1.19 -7.98 11.84
N HIS A 244 -0.36 -7.14 12.46
CA HIS A 244 -0.74 -6.33 13.60
C HIS A 244 -0.71 -4.84 13.34
N CYS A 245 -1.38 -4.12 14.25
CA CYS A 245 -1.37 -2.68 14.30
C CYS A 245 -0.02 -2.20 14.84
N VAL A 246 0.56 -1.20 14.18
CA VAL A 246 1.79 -0.52 14.60
C VAL A 246 1.59 0.99 14.64
N ASP A 247 2.51 1.71 15.30
CA ASP A 247 2.64 3.15 15.16
C ASP A 247 3.45 3.51 13.89
N LEU A 248 3.67 4.81 13.68
CA LEU A 248 4.42 5.30 12.51
C LEU A 248 5.91 4.95 12.57
N GLU A 249 6.41 4.63 13.75
CA GLU A 249 7.76 4.13 14.01
C GLU A 249 7.87 2.60 13.84
N GLY A 250 6.76 1.92 13.54
CA GLY A 250 6.70 0.48 13.31
C GLY A 250 6.69 -0.37 14.60
N LYS A 251 6.44 0.23 15.76
CA LYS A 251 6.29 -0.49 17.03
C LYS A 251 4.85 -0.94 17.20
N LEU A 252 4.64 -2.06 17.88
CA LEU A 252 3.31 -2.58 18.19
C LEU A 252 2.45 -1.50 18.85
N ALA A 253 1.25 -1.32 18.33
CA ALA A 253 0.27 -0.34 18.78
C ALA A 253 -1.15 -0.91 18.67
N HIS A 254 -2.15 -0.04 18.78
CA HIS A 254 -3.55 -0.39 18.72
C HIS A 254 -4.28 0.51 17.72
N PRO A 255 -5.43 0.06 17.16
CA PRO A 255 -6.32 0.90 16.37
C PRO A 255 -6.65 2.21 17.09
N THR A 256 -6.81 3.29 16.32
CA THR A 256 -7.16 4.62 16.85
C THR A 256 -8.48 5.10 16.25
N LEU A 257 -9.33 5.72 17.07
CA LEU A 257 -10.60 6.29 16.63
C LEU A 257 -10.48 7.82 16.56
N THR A 258 -10.67 8.39 15.38
CA THR A 258 -10.67 9.85 15.22
C THR A 258 -11.97 10.46 15.70
N ARG A 259 -11.97 11.79 15.95
CA ARG A 259 -13.17 12.55 16.34
C ARG A 259 -14.29 12.46 15.30
N ASP A 260 -13.92 12.29 14.03
CA ASP A 260 -14.87 12.18 12.92
C ASP A 260 -15.44 10.76 12.75
N GLY A 261 -15.12 9.84 13.66
CA GLY A 261 -15.61 8.47 13.66
C GLY A 261 -14.92 7.56 12.63
N ILE A 262 -13.67 7.87 12.27
CA ILE A 262 -12.85 7.00 11.42
C ILE A 262 -11.94 6.17 12.32
N CYS A 263 -11.99 4.84 12.20
CA CYS A 263 -11.01 3.98 12.84
C CYS A 263 -9.80 3.83 11.91
N LEU A 264 -8.61 4.15 12.40
CA LEU A 264 -7.34 4.06 11.69
C LEU A 264 -6.51 2.91 12.23
N ILE A 265 -5.98 2.10 11.32
CA ILE A 265 -5.15 0.93 11.62
C ILE A 265 -3.95 0.97 10.68
N PHE A 266 -2.74 0.96 11.22
CA PHE A 266 -1.51 0.83 10.44
C PHE A 266 -1.02 -0.61 10.55
N LEU A 267 -1.13 -1.35 9.46
CA LEU A 267 -0.90 -2.79 9.43
C LEU A 267 0.54 -3.12 9.02
N HIS A 268 1.21 -3.95 9.81
CA HIS A 268 2.55 -4.49 9.55
C HIS A 268 2.64 -5.98 9.98
N PRO A 269 3.36 -6.85 9.24
CA PRO A 269 4.10 -6.56 8.01
C PRO A 269 3.22 -6.43 6.76
N VAL A 270 3.79 -5.85 5.70
CA VAL A 270 3.15 -5.74 4.38
C VAL A 270 3.37 -7.04 3.60
N GLY A 271 2.27 -7.61 3.08
CA GLY A 271 2.28 -8.72 2.13
C GLY A 271 1.63 -8.34 0.80
N HIS A 272 1.66 -9.29 -0.15
CA HIS A 272 0.94 -9.22 -1.41
C HIS A 272 0.01 -10.43 -1.55
N TYR A 273 -1.01 -10.29 -2.39
CA TYR A 273 -1.88 -11.42 -2.73
C TYR A 273 -1.09 -12.47 -3.50
N HIS A 274 -1.11 -13.71 -3.02
CA HIS A 274 -0.51 -14.85 -3.71
C HIS A 274 -1.41 -16.06 -3.53
N TYR A 275 -1.92 -16.59 -4.64
CA TYR A 275 -2.66 -17.84 -4.65
C TYR A 275 -1.66 -18.99 -4.80
N PRO A 276 -1.68 -20.00 -3.91
CA PRO A 276 -0.69 -21.06 -3.94
C PRO A 276 -0.78 -21.88 -5.24
N ARG A 277 0.39 -22.29 -5.75
CA ARG A 277 0.52 -22.97 -7.06
C ARG A 277 1.00 -24.42 -6.94
N SER A 278 0.97 -25.01 -5.76
CA SER A 278 1.31 -26.42 -5.56
C SER A 278 0.78 -26.91 -4.23
N GLU A 279 0.61 -28.22 -4.07
CA GLU A 279 0.26 -28.83 -2.79
C GLU A 279 1.29 -28.51 -1.70
N VAL A 280 2.57 -28.33 -2.05
CA VAL A 280 3.63 -27.90 -1.13
C VAL A 280 3.39 -26.48 -0.62
N GLU A 281 3.06 -25.54 -1.52
CA GLU A 281 2.71 -24.17 -1.11
C GLU A 281 1.43 -24.13 -0.28
N ILE A 282 0.42 -24.93 -0.66
CA ILE A 282 -0.83 -25.06 0.12
C ILE A 282 -0.52 -25.58 1.51
N LYS A 283 0.25 -26.68 1.64
CA LYS A 283 0.66 -27.26 2.92
C LYS A 283 1.35 -26.22 3.82
N SER A 284 2.26 -25.44 3.25
CA SER A 284 2.95 -24.34 3.96
C SER A 284 1.99 -23.24 4.43
N ALA A 285 1.06 -22.80 3.57
CA ALA A 285 0.06 -21.79 3.90
C ALA A 285 -0.85 -22.28 5.03
N ILE A 286 -1.41 -23.48 4.90
CA ILE A 286 -2.35 -24.05 5.88
C ILE A 286 -1.67 -24.28 7.22
N LYS A 287 -0.43 -24.76 7.24
CA LYS A 287 0.34 -24.88 8.48
C LYS A 287 0.48 -23.54 9.20
N THR A 288 0.80 -22.47 8.46
CA THR A 288 0.91 -21.12 9.02
C THR A 288 -0.44 -20.63 9.56
N ILE A 289 -1.53 -20.82 8.81
CA ILE A 289 -2.88 -20.41 9.24
C ILE A 289 -3.28 -21.14 10.51
N LEU A 290 -3.08 -22.46 10.59
CA LEU A 290 -3.43 -23.25 11.77
C LEU A 290 -2.58 -22.88 12.99
N GLN A 291 -1.30 -22.54 12.80
CA GLN A 291 -0.45 -22.02 13.89
C GLN A 291 -1.00 -20.70 14.42
N VAL A 292 -1.31 -19.74 13.54
CA VAL A 292 -1.93 -18.46 13.93
C VAL A 292 -3.24 -18.68 14.69
N LEU A 293 -4.13 -19.53 14.15
CA LEU A 293 -5.41 -19.82 14.79
C LEU A 293 -5.23 -20.52 16.15
N GLY A 294 -4.29 -21.45 16.27
CA GLY A 294 -3.97 -22.11 17.53
C GLY A 294 -3.55 -21.11 18.60
N ASP A 295 -2.64 -20.19 18.26
CA ASP A 295 -2.18 -19.15 19.18
C ASP A 295 -3.30 -18.16 19.53
N MET A 296 -4.14 -17.79 18.56
CA MET A 296 -5.33 -16.94 18.81
C MET A 296 -6.30 -17.62 19.77
N HIS A 297 -6.57 -18.91 19.56
CA HIS A 297 -7.49 -19.69 20.39
C HIS A 297 -6.96 -19.84 21.82
N GLN A 298 -5.65 -20.03 22.00
CA GLN A 298 -5.00 -20.02 23.31
C GLN A 298 -5.11 -18.66 24.01
N ALA A 299 -5.07 -17.57 23.25
CA ALA A 299 -5.30 -16.21 23.73
C ALA A 299 -6.79 -15.84 23.92
N ASN A 300 -7.71 -16.81 23.78
CA ASN A 300 -9.17 -16.66 23.90
C ASN A 300 -9.82 -15.79 22.80
N TRP A 301 -9.22 -15.74 21.61
CA TRP A 301 -9.74 -15.00 20.45
C TRP A 301 -10.05 -15.92 19.28
N THR A 302 -10.98 -15.51 18.42
CA THR A 302 -11.30 -16.15 17.13
C THR A 302 -11.15 -15.14 16.00
N HIS A 303 -10.78 -15.62 14.80
CA HIS A 303 -10.57 -14.76 13.63
C HIS A 303 -11.87 -14.47 12.88
N ARG A 304 -12.72 -15.49 12.70
CA ARG A 304 -14.06 -15.44 12.09
C ARG A 304 -14.16 -15.06 10.61
N ASP A 305 -13.06 -14.72 9.95
CA ASP A 305 -13.03 -14.43 8.51
C ASP A 305 -11.82 -15.04 7.78
N ILE A 306 -11.70 -16.37 7.81
CA ILE A 306 -10.60 -17.08 7.14
C ILE A 306 -11.01 -17.46 5.72
N TYR A 307 -10.35 -16.86 4.73
CA TYR A 307 -10.46 -17.19 3.31
C TYR A 307 -9.26 -16.64 2.54
N TRP A 308 -9.03 -17.06 1.30
CA TRP A 308 -7.85 -16.65 0.51
C TRP A 308 -7.63 -15.14 0.35
N GLY A 309 -8.68 -14.32 0.45
CA GLY A 309 -8.56 -12.87 0.38
C GLY A 309 -8.01 -12.22 1.67
N ASN A 310 -7.90 -12.99 2.75
CA ASN A 310 -7.28 -12.58 4.01
C ASN A 310 -5.95 -13.32 4.29
N ILE A 311 -5.42 -14.01 3.27
CA ILE A 311 -4.10 -14.65 3.32
C ILE A 311 -3.17 -13.91 2.37
N LEU A 312 -2.07 -13.39 2.89
CA LEU A 312 -1.04 -12.71 2.10
C LEU A 312 0.26 -13.51 2.12
N ARG A 313 1.17 -13.15 1.21
CA ARG A 313 2.53 -13.66 1.17
C ARG A 313 3.55 -12.53 1.21
N GLN A 314 4.68 -12.76 1.87
CA GLN A 314 5.81 -11.85 1.89
C GLN A 314 6.87 -12.23 0.84
N ASP A 315 7.79 -11.31 0.54
CA ASP A 315 8.88 -11.54 -0.42
C ASP A 315 9.85 -12.64 0.05
N ASN A 316 9.98 -12.84 1.36
CA ASN A 316 10.77 -13.94 1.94
C ASN A 316 10.05 -15.31 1.89
N GLY A 317 8.82 -15.37 1.35
CA GLY A 317 8.04 -16.58 1.20
C GLY A 317 7.10 -16.92 2.36
N GLU A 318 7.16 -16.19 3.48
CA GLU A 318 6.28 -16.40 4.64
C GLU A 318 4.82 -16.03 4.30
N TRP A 319 3.89 -16.76 4.91
CA TRP A 319 2.45 -16.49 4.83
C TRP A 319 1.99 -15.62 5.99
N LEU A 320 0.97 -14.82 5.73
CA LEU A 320 0.39 -13.89 6.70
C LEU A 320 -1.12 -14.02 6.73
N VAL A 321 -1.70 -13.89 7.92
CA VAL A 321 -3.15 -13.75 8.16
C VAL A 321 -3.46 -12.27 8.44
N ILE A 322 -4.54 -11.74 7.86
CA ILE A 322 -4.97 -10.35 7.99
C ILE A 322 -6.47 -10.24 8.28
N ASP A 323 -6.95 -9.02 8.55
CA ASP A 323 -8.38 -8.66 8.68
C ASP A 323 -9.03 -9.19 9.98
N LEU A 324 -8.62 -8.61 11.11
CA LEU A 324 -9.13 -8.93 12.45
C LEU A 324 -10.48 -8.28 12.77
N GLU A 325 -11.04 -7.49 11.86
CA GLU A 325 -12.22 -6.66 12.08
C GLU A 325 -13.52 -7.44 12.36
N LEU A 326 -13.56 -8.72 11.99
CA LEU A 326 -14.66 -9.64 12.34
C LEU A 326 -14.35 -10.54 13.54
N GLY A 327 -13.12 -10.47 14.06
CA GLY A 327 -12.68 -11.27 15.18
C GLY A 327 -13.38 -10.90 16.48
N GLY A 328 -13.31 -11.82 17.45
CA GLY A 328 -13.88 -11.58 18.77
C GLY A 328 -13.61 -12.73 19.73
N PRO A 329 -14.02 -12.61 20.99
CA PRO A 329 -13.73 -13.60 22.01
C PRO A 329 -14.33 -14.97 21.67
N ILE A 330 -13.68 -16.05 22.11
CA ILE A 330 -14.32 -17.37 22.08
C ILE A 330 -15.57 -17.33 22.98
N ASN A 331 -16.64 -18.00 22.54
CA ASN A 331 -17.95 -18.07 23.19
C ASN A 331 -18.74 -16.76 23.21
N GLU A 332 -18.31 -15.72 22.50
CA GLU A 332 -19.12 -14.52 22.31
C GLU A 332 -20.44 -14.90 21.60
N ILE A 333 -21.56 -14.36 22.11
CA ILE A 333 -22.87 -14.59 21.52
C ILE A 333 -22.97 -13.84 20.20
N LEU A 334 -23.11 -14.61 19.12
CA LEU A 334 -23.21 -14.11 17.77
C LEU A 334 -24.39 -13.17 17.61
N GLN A 335 -24.08 -11.96 17.13
CA GLN A 335 -25.08 -10.99 16.71
C GLN A 335 -25.33 -11.08 15.20
N ILE A 336 -24.34 -11.53 14.44
CA ILE A 336 -24.37 -11.68 12.98
C ILE A 336 -24.03 -13.13 12.61
N THR A 337 -24.24 -13.49 11.35
CA THR A 337 -23.71 -14.73 10.78
C THR A 337 -23.30 -14.52 9.33
N LEU A 338 -22.24 -15.21 8.92
CA LEU A 338 -21.75 -15.23 7.54
C LEU A 338 -22.15 -16.56 6.90
N TRP A 339 -23.42 -16.66 6.51
CA TRP A 339 -24.10 -17.89 6.06
C TRP A 339 -23.35 -18.71 4.98
N ASN A 340 -22.47 -18.10 4.20
CA ASN A 340 -21.72 -18.76 3.13
C ASN A 340 -20.33 -19.28 3.53
N ARG A 341 -19.79 -18.83 4.67
CA ARG A 341 -18.42 -19.16 5.14
C ARG A 341 -18.40 -19.87 6.48
N TRP A 342 -19.35 -19.57 7.34
CA TRP A 342 -19.45 -20.20 8.65
C TRP A 342 -20.19 -21.54 8.57
N PRO A 343 -19.94 -22.47 9.51
CA PRO A 343 -20.69 -23.71 9.58
C PRO A 343 -22.16 -23.45 9.98
N GLU A 344 -23.06 -24.37 9.65
CA GLU A 344 -24.51 -24.22 9.93
C GLU A 344 -24.82 -24.07 11.43
N GLU A 345 -23.94 -24.57 12.28
CA GLU A 345 -24.01 -24.47 13.73
C GLU A 345 -23.77 -23.03 14.26
N ALA A 346 -23.10 -22.16 13.47
CA ALA A 346 -22.79 -20.78 13.82
C ALA A 346 -23.97 -19.82 13.54
N VAL A 347 -25.01 -19.95 14.36
CA VAL A 347 -26.25 -19.16 14.25
C VAL A 347 -26.30 -18.00 15.23
N ILE A 348 -27.04 -16.94 14.86
CA ILE A 348 -27.29 -15.78 15.72
C ILE A 348 -27.89 -16.22 17.06
N GLY A 349 -27.42 -15.64 18.16
CA GLY A 349 -27.85 -15.96 19.52
C GLY A 349 -27.15 -17.17 20.14
N LYS A 350 -26.18 -17.78 19.44
CA LYS A 350 -25.33 -18.87 19.96
C LYS A 350 -23.87 -18.41 20.09
N PRO A 351 -23.07 -19.05 20.96
CA PRO A 351 -21.65 -18.76 21.07
C PRO A 351 -20.89 -19.09 19.78
N TYR A 352 -19.95 -18.23 19.37
CA TYR A 352 -18.98 -18.58 18.34
C TYR A 352 -17.84 -19.42 18.93
N LEU A 353 -17.60 -20.60 18.37
CA LEU A 353 -16.61 -21.56 18.87
C LEU A 353 -15.32 -21.51 18.04
N ALA A 354 -14.19 -21.78 18.68
CA ALA A 354 -12.88 -21.85 18.03
C ALA A 354 -12.82 -22.84 16.86
N CYS A 355 -13.54 -23.97 16.94
CA CYS A 355 -13.63 -24.97 15.88
C CYS A 355 -14.26 -24.44 14.58
N TYR A 356 -14.98 -23.31 14.63
CA TYR A 356 -15.55 -22.67 13.45
C TYR A 356 -14.48 -21.95 12.60
N ASP A 357 -13.38 -21.47 13.20
CA ASP A 357 -12.22 -21.02 12.42
C ASP A 357 -11.56 -22.19 11.69
N ILE A 358 -11.48 -23.36 12.33
CA ILE A 358 -10.90 -24.58 11.73
C ILE A 358 -11.76 -25.07 10.55
N TYR A 359 -13.08 -25.02 10.69
CA TYR A 359 -14.01 -25.27 9.58
C TYR A 359 -13.75 -24.35 8.39
N GLN A 360 -13.52 -23.06 8.63
CA GLN A 360 -13.22 -22.10 7.55
C GLN A 360 -11.90 -22.44 6.82
N VAL A 361 -10.91 -23.01 7.50
CA VAL A 361 -9.70 -23.53 6.82
C VAL A 361 -10.07 -24.67 5.86
N GLY A 362 -11.00 -25.54 6.24
CA GLY A 362 -11.55 -26.58 5.37
C GLY A 362 -12.26 -26.00 4.14
N ARG A 363 -13.03 -24.93 4.31
CA ARG A 363 -13.69 -24.21 3.20
C ARG A 363 -12.69 -23.50 2.28
N LEU A 364 -11.65 -22.89 2.85
CA LEU A 364 -10.55 -22.30 2.10
C LEU A 364 -9.86 -23.34 1.21
N LEU A 365 -9.71 -24.58 1.68
CA LEU A 365 -9.20 -25.69 0.86
C LEU A 365 -10.21 -26.22 -0.18
N GLU A 366 -11.50 -26.09 0.07
CA GLU A 366 -12.55 -26.43 -0.89
C GLU A 366 -12.58 -25.47 -2.08
N ASP A 367 -12.36 -24.17 -1.84
CA ASP A 367 -12.32 -23.12 -2.86
C ASP A 367 -11.21 -23.33 -3.91
N LEU A 368 -10.20 -24.14 -3.60
CA LEU A 368 -9.13 -24.52 -4.53
C LEU A 368 -9.62 -25.32 -5.76
N LYS A 369 -10.85 -25.85 -5.73
CA LYS A 369 -11.43 -26.65 -6.82
C LYS A 369 -11.84 -25.82 -8.04
N ASP A 370 -12.17 -24.54 -7.85
CA ASP A 370 -12.81 -23.72 -8.89
C ASP A 370 -11.82 -22.87 -9.73
N SER A 371 -10.54 -22.82 -9.37
CA SER A 371 -9.54 -21.98 -10.06
C SER A 371 -8.84 -22.61 -11.28
N SER A 372 -9.28 -23.79 -11.72
CA SER A 372 -8.92 -24.49 -12.98
C SER A 372 -7.48 -25.03 -13.17
N GLN A 373 -7.42 -26.21 -13.80
CA GLN A 373 -6.28 -26.89 -14.46
C GLN A 373 -5.15 -27.51 -13.58
N TRP A 374 -5.19 -28.84 -13.47
CA TRP A 374 -4.05 -29.78 -13.27
C TRP A 374 -3.41 -30.04 -11.89
N TYR A 375 -4.15 -30.01 -10.78
CA TYR A 375 -3.66 -30.64 -9.54
C TYR A 375 -4.42 -31.93 -9.24
N TYR A 376 -3.75 -33.07 -9.41
CA TYR A 376 -4.14 -34.29 -8.70
C TYR A 376 -3.68 -34.12 -7.26
N TYR A 377 -4.59 -33.65 -6.40
CA TYR A 377 -4.33 -33.60 -4.96
C TYR A 377 -4.18 -35.02 -4.41
N SER A 378 -3.29 -35.21 -3.45
CA SER A 378 -3.12 -36.50 -2.78
C SER A 378 -4.40 -36.95 -2.04
N ASP A 379 -4.58 -38.25 -1.85
CA ASP A 379 -5.67 -38.76 -1.01
C ASP A 379 -5.58 -38.22 0.43
N GLN A 380 -4.35 -38.02 0.91
CA GLN A 380 -4.08 -37.40 2.21
C GLN A 380 -4.57 -35.95 2.28
N PHE A 381 -4.42 -35.17 1.21
CA PHE A 381 -4.98 -33.82 1.12
C PHE A 381 -6.51 -33.87 1.23
N ILE A 382 -7.16 -34.77 0.48
CA ILE A 382 -8.63 -34.89 0.48
C ILE A 382 -9.12 -35.28 1.88
N HIS A 383 -8.45 -36.24 2.52
CA HIS A 383 -8.76 -36.68 3.88
C HIS A 383 -8.61 -35.52 4.88
N PHE A 384 -7.50 -34.79 4.81
CA PHE A 384 -7.25 -33.64 5.69
C PHE A 384 -8.29 -32.53 5.53
N LYS A 385 -8.65 -32.19 4.29
CA LYS A 385 -9.69 -31.19 4.03
C LYS A 385 -11.03 -31.62 4.63
N ASN A 386 -11.45 -32.86 4.42
CA ASN A 386 -12.71 -33.36 4.99
C ASN A 386 -12.68 -33.37 6.52
N PHE A 387 -11.54 -33.76 7.12
CA PHE A 387 -11.31 -33.63 8.55
C PHE A 387 -11.56 -32.20 9.06
N LEU A 388 -11.05 -31.18 8.37
CA LEU A 388 -11.29 -29.77 8.73
C LEU A 388 -12.76 -29.35 8.54
N LEU A 389 -13.43 -29.82 7.49
CA LEU A 389 -14.86 -29.53 7.24
C LEU A 389 -15.79 -30.16 8.29
N ASP A 390 -15.33 -31.19 8.99
CA ASP A 390 -16.06 -31.80 10.11
C ASP A 390 -15.69 -31.20 11.48
N ALA A 391 -14.84 -30.16 11.51
CA ALA A 391 -14.38 -29.55 12.76
C ALA A 391 -15.51 -28.97 13.62
N ALA A 392 -16.52 -28.35 13.01
CA ALA A 392 -17.66 -27.78 13.73
C ALA A 392 -18.50 -28.84 14.45
N LYS A 393 -18.64 -30.03 13.86
CA LYS A 393 -19.43 -31.14 14.41
C LYS A 393 -18.69 -31.89 15.52
N ASN A 394 -17.37 -31.98 15.40
CA ASN A 394 -16.53 -32.80 16.28
C ASN A 394 -15.66 -31.97 17.25
N ASN A 395 -15.79 -30.64 17.24
CA ASN A 395 -14.98 -29.72 18.04
C ASN A 395 -13.47 -29.88 17.84
N PHE A 396 -13.02 -30.04 16.59
CA PHE A 396 -11.59 -30.13 16.31
C PHE A 396 -10.87 -28.80 16.51
N THR A 397 -9.67 -28.87 17.09
CA THR A 397 -8.81 -27.71 17.36
C THR A 397 -7.72 -27.57 16.30
N ALA A 398 -7.07 -26.40 16.25
CA ALA A 398 -5.89 -26.18 15.42
C ALA A 398 -4.75 -27.17 15.75
N GLU A 399 -4.55 -27.49 17.03
CA GLU A 399 -3.52 -28.45 17.47
C GLU A 399 -3.76 -29.84 16.91
N MET A 400 -5.02 -30.32 16.94
CA MET A 400 -5.39 -31.61 16.33
C MET A 400 -5.13 -31.61 14.83
N ALA A 401 -5.46 -30.52 14.14
CA ALA A 401 -5.21 -30.37 12.71
C ALA A 401 -3.70 -30.36 12.39
N LEU A 402 -2.88 -29.68 13.18
CA LEU A 402 -1.42 -29.62 13.02
C LEU A 402 -0.74 -30.99 13.19
N GLN A 403 -1.36 -31.91 13.91
CA GLN A 403 -0.86 -33.28 14.07
C GLN A 403 -1.22 -34.22 12.91
N HIS A 404 -2.10 -33.80 11.99
CA HIS A 404 -2.56 -34.65 10.89
C HIS A 404 -1.41 -35.05 9.95
N GLU A 405 -1.43 -36.29 9.47
CA GLU A 405 -0.37 -36.89 8.64
C GLU A 405 -0.02 -36.06 7.41
N TRP A 406 -1.02 -35.45 6.75
CA TRP A 406 -0.80 -34.62 5.57
C TRP A 406 0.14 -33.43 5.85
N LEU A 407 0.15 -32.86 7.05
CA LEU A 407 1.04 -31.74 7.40
C LEU A 407 2.43 -32.20 7.86
N ASN A 408 2.54 -33.44 8.36
CA ASN A 408 3.75 -33.99 8.97
C ASN A 408 4.51 -34.98 8.08
N GLY A 409 3.89 -35.45 7.00
CA GLY A 409 4.44 -36.36 6.00
C GLY A 409 5.06 -35.68 4.78
#